data_AF-A0A8G1A3N6-F1
#
_entry.id   AF-A0A8G1A3N6-F1
#
_cell.length_a   1.000
_cell.length_b   1.000
_cell.length_c   1.000
_cell.angle_alpha   90.00
_cell.angle_beta   90.00
_cell.angle_gamma   90.00
#
_symmetry.space_group_name_H-M   'P 1'
#
loop_
_entity.id
_entity.type
_entity.pdbx_description
1 polymer ?
#
loop_
_entity_poly.entity_id
_entity_poly.type
_entity_poly.pdbx_seq_one_letter_code
_entity_poly.pdbx_strand_id
1 'polypeptide(L)'
;MTRPKLQVALDILEFHRAAQIAREAVAGGADWIEVGTPLIKSEGMAAVRELREAFPDHEIVADMKIADTGTVEVEMAAKAGASIVCVLADADDTVIAESVRAARLYGVRIMADLINVADPVRRAQELEALGVDIVNAHVGIDQQMIGKSSVDLLRSIVGEVSIPLAVAGGLDASTAAQAVAAGADIVIVGGWIVKARDVEGSARTIRAALDDPTLVQPEKKSLDEEIRALLMTVSAPNVTDAMHRKGAMNGLVPLTGGVKAVGPAVTVQTFGGDWAKPVEAIDLCRPGDVLVINNDGRTEIAPWGELATHSAKNQGISGVVIDGAVRDVDDIRAMQYPLFARACVPNAGEAKGFGEINAEIACCGQQVRPGDWIIADESGVVVIPKERTYEIARRALEVKKMEDRVREEIERGSTLAQVQELYKWEKR
;
A
#
# COMPACT_ATOMS: atom_id res chain seq x y z
N MET A 1 -1.91 33.47 -1.84
CA MET A 1 -1.21 32.19 -2.05
C MET A 1 -1.10 31.96 -3.54
N THR A 2 0.07 31.56 -4.03
CA THR A 2 0.28 31.13 -5.42
C THR A 2 -0.52 29.85 -5.68
N ARG A 3 -1.04 29.67 -6.90
CA ARG A 3 -1.77 28.44 -7.28
C ARG A 3 -0.82 27.23 -7.14
N PRO A 4 -1.18 26.19 -6.36
CA PRO A 4 -0.35 24.99 -6.22
C PRO A 4 -0.09 24.33 -7.56
N LYS A 5 1.11 23.80 -7.75
CA LYS A 5 1.56 23.16 -9.00
C LYS A 5 1.30 21.67 -8.98
N LEU A 6 0.70 21.16 -10.05
CA LEU A 6 0.62 19.72 -10.30
C LEU A 6 1.84 19.29 -11.11
N GLN A 7 2.69 18.45 -10.54
CA GLN A 7 3.82 17.82 -11.22
C GLN A 7 3.49 16.36 -11.52
N VAL A 8 3.61 15.93 -12.78
CA VAL A 8 3.45 14.52 -13.16
C VAL A 8 4.81 13.82 -13.21
N ALA A 9 4.96 12.75 -12.42
CA ALA A 9 6.20 11.95 -12.35
C ALA A 9 6.14 10.76 -13.30
N LEU A 10 6.94 10.80 -14.38
CA LEU A 10 6.97 9.76 -15.42
C LEU A 10 7.92 8.60 -15.05
N ASP A 11 7.59 7.89 -13.98
CA ASP A 11 8.34 6.71 -13.50
C ASP A 11 8.06 5.44 -14.34
N ILE A 12 8.40 5.49 -15.61
CA ILE A 12 8.29 4.36 -16.56
C ILE A 12 9.58 4.22 -17.36
N LEU A 13 9.75 3.08 -18.06
CA LEU A 13 11.01 2.76 -18.72
C LEU A 13 11.05 3.19 -20.18
N GLU A 14 9.90 3.22 -20.86
CA GLU A 14 9.81 3.43 -22.30
C GLU A 14 9.42 4.87 -22.66
N PHE A 15 10.29 5.57 -23.41
CA PHE A 15 10.07 6.97 -23.76
C PHE A 15 8.76 7.26 -24.50
N HIS A 16 8.41 6.46 -25.52
CA HIS A 16 7.20 6.71 -26.33
C HIS A 16 5.93 6.77 -25.46
N ARG A 17 5.85 5.87 -24.47
CA ARG A 17 4.74 5.85 -23.52
C ARG A 17 4.79 7.06 -22.59
N ALA A 18 5.98 7.46 -22.13
CA ALA A 18 6.17 8.63 -21.28
C ALA A 18 5.71 9.91 -21.97
N ALA A 19 6.10 10.11 -23.24
CA ALA A 19 5.69 11.26 -24.04
C ALA A 19 4.17 11.31 -24.28
N GLN A 20 3.53 10.15 -24.49
CA GLN A 20 2.07 10.08 -24.60
C GLN A 20 1.39 10.47 -23.28
N ILE A 21 1.80 9.86 -22.17
CA ILE A 21 1.25 10.14 -20.84
C ILE A 21 1.46 11.62 -20.47
N ALA A 22 2.62 12.20 -20.79
CA ALA A 22 2.88 13.62 -20.58
C ALA A 22 1.86 14.51 -21.31
N ARG A 23 1.54 14.20 -22.58
CA ARG A 23 0.54 14.96 -23.36
C ARG A 23 -0.84 14.88 -22.72
N GLU A 24 -1.26 13.68 -22.35
CA GLU A 24 -2.57 13.44 -21.72
C GLU A 24 -2.65 14.10 -20.33
N ALA A 25 -1.58 14.04 -19.53
CA ALA A 25 -1.52 14.68 -18.22
C ALA A 25 -1.53 16.21 -18.31
N VAL A 26 -0.79 16.80 -19.27
CA VAL A 26 -0.82 18.25 -19.54
C VAL A 26 -2.21 18.69 -20.00
N ALA A 27 -2.86 17.93 -20.88
CA ALA A 27 -4.25 18.18 -21.27
C ALA A 27 -5.22 18.12 -20.07
N GLY A 28 -4.92 17.25 -19.10
CA GLY A 28 -5.62 17.17 -17.81
C GLY A 28 -5.26 18.27 -16.81
N GLY A 29 -4.28 19.13 -17.10
CA GLY A 29 -3.91 20.28 -16.27
C GLY A 29 -2.67 20.08 -15.39
N ALA A 30 -1.77 19.15 -15.74
CA ALA A 30 -0.43 19.11 -15.14
C ALA A 30 0.36 20.38 -15.51
N ASP A 31 0.96 21.03 -14.51
CA ASP A 31 1.79 22.22 -14.70
C ASP A 31 3.23 21.84 -15.08
N TRP A 32 3.80 20.83 -14.39
CA TRP A 32 5.21 20.43 -14.51
C TRP A 32 5.33 18.97 -14.94
N ILE A 33 6.35 18.67 -15.73
CA ILE A 33 6.61 17.32 -16.26
C ILE A 33 7.95 16.84 -15.70
N GLU A 34 7.92 15.78 -14.91
CA GLU A 34 9.11 15.17 -14.36
C GLU A 34 9.53 13.94 -15.16
N VAL A 35 10.77 13.97 -15.64
CA VAL A 35 11.47 12.81 -16.18
C VAL A 35 11.97 12.01 -14.99
N GLY A 36 11.18 11.01 -14.59
CA GLY A 36 11.44 10.22 -13.39
C GLY A 36 12.76 9.45 -13.46
N THR A 37 13.32 9.10 -12.29
CA THR A 37 14.59 8.35 -12.20
C THR A 37 14.62 7.10 -13.11
N PRO A 38 13.58 6.24 -13.18
CA PRO A 38 13.60 5.06 -14.03
C PRO A 38 13.72 5.38 -15.53
N LEU A 39 13.06 6.45 -15.98
CA LEU A 39 13.10 6.89 -17.37
C LEU A 39 14.48 7.42 -17.73
N ILE A 40 15.07 8.26 -16.85
CA ILE A 40 16.44 8.75 -17.00
C ILE A 40 17.44 7.58 -17.05
N LYS A 41 17.27 6.56 -16.19
CA LYS A 41 18.16 5.39 -16.18
C LYS A 41 18.04 4.53 -17.43
N SER A 42 16.85 4.48 -18.03
CA SER A 42 16.58 3.69 -19.24
C SER A 42 17.06 4.41 -20.51
N GLU A 43 16.72 5.69 -20.65
CA GLU A 43 16.85 6.44 -21.92
C GLU A 43 17.94 7.53 -21.86
N GLY A 44 18.50 7.78 -20.68
CA GLY A 44 19.45 8.85 -20.43
C GLY A 44 18.83 10.25 -20.62
N MET A 45 19.70 11.23 -20.88
CA MET A 45 19.29 12.62 -21.09
C MET A 45 18.57 12.87 -22.42
N ALA A 46 18.45 11.87 -23.30
CA ALA A 46 17.62 11.98 -24.50
C ALA A 46 16.16 12.23 -24.13
N ALA A 47 15.64 11.53 -23.12
CA ALA A 47 14.29 11.73 -22.63
C ALA A 47 14.01 13.18 -22.17
N VAL A 48 14.98 13.81 -21.49
CA VAL A 48 14.87 15.22 -21.06
C VAL A 48 14.83 16.16 -22.26
N ARG A 49 15.71 15.96 -23.26
CA ARG A 49 15.75 16.79 -24.49
C ARG A 49 14.45 16.68 -25.27
N GLU A 50 13.98 15.47 -25.51
CA GLU A 50 12.80 15.22 -26.32
C GLU A 50 11.52 15.72 -25.61
N LEU A 51 11.43 15.61 -24.28
CA LEU A 51 10.31 16.22 -23.54
C LEU A 51 10.39 17.76 -23.53
N ARG A 52 11.56 18.36 -23.39
CA ARG A 52 11.70 19.82 -23.54
C ARG A 52 11.27 20.30 -24.93
N GLU A 53 11.66 19.58 -25.99
CA GLU A 53 11.25 19.89 -27.35
C GLU A 53 9.73 19.77 -27.54
N ALA A 54 9.11 18.73 -26.97
CA ALA A 54 7.67 18.53 -27.05
C ALA A 54 6.85 19.52 -26.19
N PHE A 55 7.42 20.05 -25.11
CA PHE A 55 6.75 20.92 -24.14
C PHE A 55 7.59 22.17 -23.79
N PRO A 56 7.85 23.07 -24.76
CA PRO A 56 8.75 24.21 -24.57
C PRO A 56 8.27 25.18 -23.48
N ASP A 57 6.96 25.33 -23.30
CA ASP A 57 6.33 26.26 -22.36
C ASP A 57 6.09 25.66 -20.96
N HIS A 58 6.52 24.43 -20.71
CA HIS A 58 6.34 23.74 -19.42
C HIS A 58 7.66 23.62 -18.68
N GLU A 59 7.56 23.51 -17.35
CA GLU A 59 8.71 23.19 -16.51
C GLU A 59 9.05 21.71 -16.68
N ILE A 60 10.30 21.43 -17.05
CA ILE A 60 10.85 20.08 -17.15
C ILE A 60 11.70 19.82 -15.90
N VAL A 61 11.32 18.82 -15.12
CA VAL A 61 12.05 18.38 -13.93
C VAL A 61 12.86 17.14 -14.29
N ALA A 62 14.18 17.17 -14.05
CA ALA A 62 15.02 15.99 -14.17
C ALA A 62 15.22 15.36 -12.78
N ASP A 63 14.57 14.23 -12.52
CA ASP A 63 14.70 13.50 -11.26
C ASP A 63 15.98 12.65 -11.24
N MET A 64 17.10 13.36 -11.25
CA MET A 64 18.45 12.77 -11.29
C MET A 64 18.78 12.02 -9.99
N LYS A 65 18.21 12.46 -8.86
CA LYS A 65 18.57 12.01 -7.51
C LYS A 65 20.09 12.02 -7.31
N ILE A 66 20.70 13.15 -7.66
CA ILE A 66 22.14 13.37 -7.57
C ILE A 66 22.60 13.03 -6.16
N ALA A 67 23.54 12.07 -6.07
CA ALA A 67 24.17 11.65 -4.83
C ALA A 67 25.67 12.02 -4.80
N ASP A 68 26.28 12.21 -5.97
CA ASP A 68 27.68 12.54 -6.16
C ASP A 68 27.85 13.44 -7.39
N THR A 69 29.01 14.07 -7.57
CA THR A 69 29.37 14.82 -8.79
C THR A 69 28.39 15.93 -9.18
N GLY A 70 27.88 16.68 -8.18
CA GLY A 70 26.82 17.69 -8.35
C GLY A 70 26.96 18.63 -9.53
N THR A 71 28.16 19.18 -9.77
CA THR A 71 28.41 20.07 -10.92
C THR A 71 28.13 19.40 -12.26
N VAL A 72 28.61 18.16 -12.44
CA VAL A 72 28.55 17.44 -13.71
C VAL A 72 27.12 17.01 -14.03
N GLU A 73 26.41 16.48 -13.04
CA GLU A 73 25.04 16.01 -13.24
C GLU A 73 24.06 17.17 -13.47
N VAL A 74 24.20 18.28 -12.74
CA VAL A 74 23.39 19.49 -12.97
C VAL A 74 23.66 20.08 -14.34
N GLU A 75 24.93 20.20 -14.75
CA GLU A 75 25.30 20.66 -16.09
C GLU A 75 24.65 19.79 -17.18
N MET A 76 24.71 18.47 -17.01
CA MET A 76 24.18 17.52 -17.96
C MET A 76 22.66 17.68 -18.14
N ALA A 77 21.92 17.75 -17.03
CA ALA A 77 20.47 17.92 -17.03
C ALA A 77 20.06 19.30 -17.58
N ALA A 78 20.76 20.36 -17.17
CA ALA A 78 20.48 21.73 -17.64
C ALA A 78 20.71 21.87 -19.15
N LYS A 79 21.83 21.34 -19.68
CA LYS A 79 22.10 21.32 -21.13
C LYS A 79 21.12 20.46 -21.91
N ALA A 80 20.51 19.46 -21.27
CA ALA A 80 19.43 18.67 -21.85
C ALA A 80 18.08 19.40 -21.86
N GLY A 81 17.97 20.56 -21.19
CA GLY A 81 16.77 21.39 -21.20
C GLY A 81 15.95 21.31 -19.91
N ALA A 82 16.43 20.68 -18.84
CA ALA A 82 15.76 20.71 -17.55
C ALA A 82 15.66 22.14 -17.00
N SER A 83 14.53 22.49 -16.39
CA SER A 83 14.35 23.72 -15.62
C SER A 83 14.66 23.52 -14.13
N ILE A 84 14.43 22.30 -13.64
CA ILE A 84 14.65 21.89 -12.24
C ILE A 84 15.42 20.57 -12.25
N VAL A 85 16.39 20.43 -11.35
CA VAL A 85 17.18 19.21 -11.18
C VAL A 85 17.06 18.73 -9.75
N CYS A 86 16.73 17.45 -9.56
CA CYS A 86 16.59 16.85 -8.24
C CYS A 86 17.93 16.32 -7.69
N VAL A 87 18.22 16.64 -6.43
CA VAL A 87 19.36 16.12 -5.65
C VAL A 87 18.83 15.32 -4.46
N LEU A 88 19.55 14.29 -4.00
CA LEU A 88 19.21 13.64 -2.74
C LEU A 88 19.59 14.56 -1.58
N ALA A 89 18.65 14.80 -0.67
CA ALA A 89 18.93 15.58 0.54
C ALA A 89 19.97 14.92 1.45
N ASP A 90 20.07 13.59 1.44
CA ASP A 90 21.05 12.82 2.22
C ASP A 90 22.45 12.80 1.58
N ALA A 91 22.64 13.47 0.44
CA ALA A 91 23.96 13.65 -0.15
C ALA A 91 24.83 14.58 0.70
N ASP A 92 26.15 14.47 0.54
CA ASP A 92 27.11 15.33 1.24
C ASP A 92 26.88 16.81 0.91
N ASP A 93 27.06 17.68 1.90
CA ASP A 93 26.85 19.13 1.76
C ASP A 93 27.70 19.73 0.65
N THR A 94 28.89 19.18 0.39
CA THR A 94 29.73 19.62 -0.74
C THR A 94 29.08 19.32 -2.08
N VAL A 95 28.42 18.17 -2.25
CA VAL A 95 27.68 17.81 -3.46
C VAL A 95 26.50 18.75 -3.66
N ILE A 96 25.75 19.05 -2.60
CA ILE A 96 24.62 19.99 -2.66
C ILE A 96 25.10 21.40 -3.01
N ALA A 97 26.16 21.89 -2.34
CA ALA A 97 26.70 23.22 -2.58
C ALA A 97 27.29 23.38 -4.00
N GLU A 98 27.93 22.34 -4.56
CA GLU A 98 28.38 22.32 -5.96
C GLU A 98 27.19 22.25 -6.93
N SER A 99 26.13 21.49 -6.61
CA SER A 99 24.90 21.42 -7.40
C SER A 99 24.21 22.78 -7.47
N VAL A 100 24.07 23.47 -6.33
CA VAL A 100 23.49 24.83 -6.26
C VAL A 100 24.33 25.80 -7.09
N ARG A 101 25.66 25.78 -6.97
CA ARG A 101 26.54 26.65 -7.78
C ARG A 101 26.38 26.40 -9.29
N ALA A 102 26.36 25.14 -9.71
CA ALA A 102 26.12 24.79 -11.10
C ALA A 102 24.72 25.22 -11.57
N ALA A 103 23.70 25.06 -10.73
CA ALA A 103 22.34 25.46 -11.05
C ALA A 103 22.23 26.97 -11.30
N ARG A 104 22.88 27.79 -10.47
CA ARG A 104 22.97 29.25 -10.68
C ARG A 104 23.69 29.60 -11.97
N LEU A 105 24.76 28.88 -12.33
CA LEU A 105 25.50 29.11 -13.58
C LEU A 105 24.64 28.83 -14.82
N TYR A 106 23.86 27.75 -14.79
CA TYR A 106 23.04 27.31 -15.92
C TYR A 106 21.61 27.89 -15.91
N GLY A 107 21.23 28.64 -14.87
CA GLY A 107 19.90 29.25 -14.75
C GLY A 107 18.78 28.25 -14.45
N VAL A 108 19.10 27.14 -13.77
CA VAL A 108 18.13 26.12 -13.34
C VAL A 108 17.95 26.15 -11.82
N ARG A 109 16.92 25.44 -11.33
CA ARG A 109 16.60 25.33 -9.90
C ARG A 109 16.98 23.95 -9.34
N ILE A 110 17.34 23.90 -8.06
CA ILE A 110 17.57 22.64 -7.34
C ILE A 110 16.37 22.29 -6.47
N MET A 111 15.87 21.07 -6.63
CA MET A 111 14.92 20.45 -5.71
C MET A 111 15.64 19.38 -4.89
N ALA A 112 15.65 19.50 -3.57
CA ALA A 112 16.25 18.49 -2.69
C ALA A 112 15.19 17.50 -2.19
N ASP A 113 15.42 16.23 -2.45
CA ASP A 113 14.51 15.13 -2.10
C ASP A 113 14.86 14.53 -0.73
N LEU A 114 13.94 14.67 0.24
CA LEU A 114 14.11 14.18 1.61
C LEU A 114 13.93 12.67 1.76
N ILE A 115 13.81 11.92 0.65
CA ILE A 115 13.69 10.47 0.68
C ILE A 115 14.80 9.82 1.53
N ASN A 116 14.39 9.09 2.57
CA ASN A 116 15.23 8.40 3.55
C ASN A 116 16.00 9.26 4.56
N VAL A 117 15.81 10.59 4.58
CA VAL A 117 16.46 11.46 5.57
C VAL A 117 15.98 11.12 6.99
N ALA A 118 16.93 10.95 7.92
CA ALA A 118 16.63 10.56 9.30
C ALA A 118 15.96 11.67 10.13
N ASP A 119 16.40 12.92 9.97
CA ASP A 119 15.81 14.11 10.60
C ASP A 119 15.40 15.12 9.51
N PRO A 120 14.19 14.97 8.93
CA PRO A 120 13.77 15.77 7.78
C PRO A 120 13.64 17.26 8.07
N VAL A 121 13.25 17.63 9.31
CA VAL A 121 13.04 19.02 9.70
C VAL A 121 14.35 19.76 9.74
N ARG A 122 15.31 19.22 10.50
CA ARG A 122 16.65 19.81 10.58
C ARG A 122 17.30 19.85 9.19
N ARG A 123 17.18 18.77 8.41
CA ARG A 123 17.80 18.73 7.09
C ARG A 123 17.19 19.74 6.13
N ALA A 124 15.88 19.98 6.17
CA ALA A 124 15.24 21.01 5.36
C ALA A 124 15.81 22.41 5.64
N GLN A 125 16.04 22.75 6.91
CA GLN A 125 16.65 24.03 7.31
C GLN A 125 18.10 24.16 6.81
N GLU A 126 18.89 23.08 6.90
CA GLU A 126 20.26 23.04 6.38
C GLU A 126 20.29 23.22 4.84
N LEU A 127 19.38 22.56 4.11
CA LEU A 127 19.26 22.67 2.66
C LEU A 127 18.90 24.09 2.21
N GLU A 128 17.97 24.74 2.91
CA GLU A 128 17.63 26.16 2.66
C GLU A 128 18.86 27.06 2.87
N ALA A 129 19.62 26.85 3.95
CA ALA A 129 20.85 27.60 4.21
C ALA A 129 21.94 27.38 3.14
N LEU A 130 21.98 26.20 2.51
CA LEU A 130 22.87 25.88 1.38
C LEU A 130 22.39 26.48 0.05
N GLY A 131 21.20 27.08 0.00
CA GLY A 131 20.66 27.78 -1.16
C GLY A 131 19.87 26.91 -2.13
N VAL A 132 19.35 25.76 -1.66
CA VAL A 132 18.38 24.93 -2.38
C VAL A 132 17.10 25.75 -2.66
N ASP A 133 16.48 25.53 -3.83
CA ASP A 133 15.31 26.31 -4.25
C ASP A 133 13.98 25.69 -3.81
N ILE A 134 13.91 24.36 -3.70
CA ILE A 134 12.69 23.61 -3.38
C ILE A 134 13.06 22.40 -2.50
N VAL A 135 12.28 22.14 -1.46
CA VAL A 135 12.42 20.90 -0.65
C VAL A 135 11.24 19.98 -0.93
N ASN A 136 11.51 18.71 -1.23
CA ASN A 136 10.50 17.69 -1.50
C ASN A 136 10.33 16.73 -0.31
N ALA A 137 9.17 16.79 0.33
CA ALA A 137 8.72 15.84 1.33
C ALA A 137 8.30 14.52 0.65
N HIS A 138 9.24 13.59 0.52
CA HIS A 138 9.04 12.35 -0.22
C HIS A 138 9.05 11.12 0.70
N VAL A 139 7.99 10.32 0.61
CA VAL A 139 7.98 8.95 1.16
C VAL A 139 8.05 7.96 0.00
N GLY A 140 9.16 7.22 -0.09
CA GLY A 140 9.38 6.22 -1.14
C GLY A 140 8.36 5.06 -1.10
N ILE A 141 8.26 4.30 -2.19
CA ILE A 141 7.27 3.22 -2.33
C ILE A 141 7.38 2.18 -1.20
N ASP A 142 8.59 1.75 -0.85
CA ASP A 142 8.79 0.77 0.23
C ASP A 142 8.38 1.31 1.60
N GLN A 143 8.58 2.61 1.82
CA GLN A 143 8.17 3.30 3.03
C GLN A 143 6.64 3.48 3.10
N GLN A 144 5.98 3.73 1.96
CA GLN A 144 4.53 3.74 1.87
C GLN A 144 3.96 2.36 2.21
N MET A 145 4.60 1.26 1.77
CA MET A 145 4.15 -0.10 2.08
C MET A 145 4.12 -0.41 3.58
N ILE A 146 4.88 0.32 4.40
CA ILE A 146 4.89 0.17 5.87
C ILE A 146 4.06 1.25 6.60
N GLY A 147 3.24 2.01 5.87
CA GLY A 147 2.28 2.95 6.44
C GLY A 147 2.79 4.37 6.67
N LYS A 148 3.98 4.73 6.14
CA LYS A 148 4.45 6.13 6.21
C LYS A 148 3.67 7.02 5.24
N SER A 149 3.39 8.24 5.69
CA SER A 149 2.56 9.24 4.99
C SER A 149 3.39 10.45 4.57
N SER A 150 3.35 10.77 3.28
CA SER A 150 4.02 11.96 2.71
C SER A 150 3.39 13.28 3.18
N VAL A 151 2.08 13.28 3.44
CA VAL A 151 1.37 14.45 3.98
C VAL A 151 1.77 14.73 5.44
N ASP A 152 2.01 13.68 6.25
CA ASP A 152 2.45 13.88 7.63
C ASP A 152 3.90 14.36 7.69
N LEU A 153 4.77 13.86 6.81
CA LEU A 153 6.12 14.38 6.62
C LEU A 153 6.08 15.87 6.22
N LEU A 154 5.27 16.23 5.24
CA LEU A 154 5.08 17.63 4.83
C LEU A 154 4.68 18.51 6.02
N ARG A 155 3.67 18.09 6.81
CA ARG A 155 3.21 18.84 8.00
C ARG A 155 4.32 19.10 9.02
N SER A 156 5.31 18.21 9.14
CA SER A 156 6.44 18.43 10.04
C SER A 156 7.43 19.50 9.57
N ILE A 157 7.46 19.83 8.28
CA ILE A 157 8.41 20.76 7.66
C ILE A 157 7.76 22.12 7.34
N VAL A 158 6.44 22.15 7.17
CA VAL A 158 5.70 23.40 6.92
C VAL A 158 5.92 24.38 8.07
N GLY A 159 6.40 25.58 7.73
CA GLY A 159 6.73 26.64 8.69
C GLY A 159 8.17 26.58 9.23
N GLU A 160 8.91 25.50 8.95
CA GLU A 160 10.32 25.36 9.36
C GLU A 160 11.29 25.91 8.31
N VAL A 161 10.83 26.09 7.06
CA VAL A 161 11.57 26.71 5.95
C VAL A 161 10.71 27.73 5.21
N SER A 162 11.35 28.67 4.50
CA SER A 162 10.67 29.72 3.73
C SER A 162 10.62 29.45 2.22
N ILE A 163 11.44 28.52 1.73
CA ILE A 163 11.45 28.05 0.34
C ILE A 163 10.24 27.15 0.01
N PRO A 164 9.83 27.09 -1.27
CA PRO A 164 8.71 26.24 -1.69
C PRO A 164 8.83 24.78 -1.27
N LEU A 165 7.69 24.21 -0.88
CA LEU A 165 7.58 22.80 -0.48
C LEU A 165 6.87 21.97 -1.55
N ALA A 166 7.55 20.91 -1.99
CA ALA A 166 6.98 19.84 -2.78
C ALA A 166 6.62 18.64 -1.89
N VAL A 167 5.67 17.82 -2.34
CA VAL A 167 5.30 16.57 -1.67
C VAL A 167 5.12 15.45 -2.70
N ALA A 168 5.72 14.31 -2.42
CA ALA A 168 5.72 13.14 -3.29
C ALA A 168 5.49 11.85 -2.51
N GLY A 169 4.93 10.86 -3.21
CA GLY A 169 4.77 9.50 -2.70
C GLY A 169 3.32 9.11 -2.50
N GLY A 170 2.79 8.33 -3.45
CA GLY A 170 1.51 7.63 -3.31
C GLY A 170 0.25 8.48 -3.41
N LEU A 171 0.38 9.76 -3.77
CA LEU A 171 -0.71 10.74 -3.72
C LEU A 171 -1.80 10.48 -4.76
N ASP A 172 -3.05 10.42 -4.30
CA ASP A 172 -4.29 10.45 -5.06
C ASP A 172 -4.96 11.85 -4.96
N ALA A 173 -6.15 12.02 -5.55
CA ALA A 173 -6.86 13.31 -5.49
C ALA A 173 -7.15 13.77 -4.04
N SER A 174 -7.45 12.85 -3.12
CA SER A 174 -7.79 13.18 -1.73
C SER A 174 -6.57 13.61 -0.93
N THR A 175 -5.50 12.83 -1.00
CA THR A 175 -4.23 13.12 -0.33
C THR A 175 -3.51 14.32 -0.96
N ALA A 176 -3.69 14.56 -2.25
CA ALA A 176 -3.24 15.78 -2.92
C ALA A 176 -3.95 17.04 -2.38
N ALA A 177 -5.27 17.01 -2.24
CA ALA A 177 -6.03 18.09 -1.60
C ALA A 177 -5.55 18.34 -0.16
N GLN A 178 -5.36 17.28 0.62
CA GLN A 178 -4.82 17.39 1.98
C GLN A 178 -3.42 18.00 2.02
N ALA A 179 -2.56 17.66 1.05
CA ALA A 179 -1.22 18.21 0.98
C ALA A 179 -1.23 19.72 0.69
N VAL A 180 -2.08 20.17 -0.24
CA VAL A 180 -2.31 21.61 -0.49
C VAL A 180 -2.85 22.30 0.77
N ALA A 181 -3.86 21.73 1.42
CA ALA A 181 -4.42 22.27 2.65
C ALA A 181 -3.39 22.33 3.80
N ALA A 182 -2.41 21.42 3.80
CA ALA A 182 -1.31 21.39 4.75
C ALA A 182 -0.18 22.40 4.43
N GLY A 183 -0.15 22.98 3.22
CA GLY A 183 0.83 24.00 2.83
C GLY A 183 1.79 23.61 1.69
N ALA A 184 1.48 22.57 0.90
CA ALA A 184 2.28 22.24 -0.28
C ALA A 184 2.14 23.29 -1.39
N ASP A 185 3.27 23.73 -1.96
CA ASP A 185 3.31 24.55 -3.17
C ASP A 185 3.28 23.69 -4.44
N ILE A 186 3.85 22.49 -4.36
CA ILE A 186 3.99 21.55 -5.49
C ILE A 186 3.52 20.16 -5.03
N VAL A 187 2.64 19.54 -5.80
CA VAL A 187 2.15 18.18 -5.56
C VAL A 187 2.59 17.28 -6.70
N ILE A 188 3.40 16.28 -6.37
CA ILE A 188 4.01 15.35 -7.32
C ILE A 188 3.20 14.05 -7.34
N VAL A 189 2.60 13.74 -8.50
CA VAL A 189 1.79 12.53 -8.68
C VAL A 189 2.33 11.67 -9.81
N GLY A 190 2.72 10.44 -9.47
CA GLY A 190 3.13 9.41 -10.43
C GLY A 190 2.01 8.41 -10.69
N GLY A 191 2.03 7.29 -9.95
CA GLY A 191 1.22 6.09 -10.24
C GLY A 191 -0.29 6.31 -10.44
N TRP A 192 -0.92 7.25 -9.74
CA TRP A 192 -2.35 7.54 -9.90
C TRP A 192 -2.71 8.20 -11.23
N ILE A 193 -1.77 8.88 -11.87
CA ILE A 193 -1.91 9.42 -13.23
C ILE A 193 -1.37 8.39 -14.24
N VAL A 194 -0.11 7.97 -14.05
CA VAL A 194 0.65 7.16 -15.02
C VAL A 194 0.06 5.76 -15.26
N LYS A 195 -0.56 5.15 -14.23
CA LYS A 195 -1.17 3.82 -14.33
C LYS A 195 -2.68 3.85 -14.57
N ALA A 196 -3.28 5.04 -14.73
CA ALA A 196 -4.71 5.16 -15.00
C ALA A 196 -5.07 4.63 -16.38
N ARG A 197 -6.29 4.08 -16.52
CA ARG A 197 -6.87 3.75 -17.83
C ARG A 197 -7.18 5.02 -18.64
N ASP A 198 -7.56 6.09 -17.95
CA ASP A 198 -7.80 7.44 -18.49
C ASP A 198 -6.87 8.42 -17.76
N VAL A 199 -5.73 8.72 -18.39
CA VAL A 199 -4.67 9.57 -17.81
C VAL A 199 -5.14 11.02 -17.73
N GLU A 200 -5.76 11.54 -18.79
CA GLU A 200 -6.25 12.93 -18.85
C GLU A 200 -7.33 13.16 -17.78
N GLY A 201 -8.31 12.26 -17.67
CA GLY A 201 -9.36 12.34 -16.66
C GLY A 201 -8.83 12.23 -15.24
N SER A 202 -7.84 11.36 -14.99
CA SER A 202 -7.18 11.24 -13.69
C SER A 202 -6.44 12.53 -13.31
N ALA A 203 -5.61 13.06 -14.22
CA ALA A 203 -4.89 14.33 -14.02
C ALA A 203 -5.85 15.49 -13.76
N ARG A 204 -6.97 15.57 -14.51
CA ARG A 204 -8.01 16.58 -14.31
C ARG A 204 -8.68 16.51 -12.95
N THR A 205 -8.95 15.30 -12.48
CA THR A 205 -9.53 15.07 -11.14
C THR A 205 -8.58 15.55 -10.05
N ILE A 206 -7.29 15.24 -10.17
CA ILE A 206 -6.27 15.70 -9.22
C ILE A 206 -6.11 17.22 -9.30
N ARG A 207 -6.03 17.81 -10.49
CA ARG A 207 -5.95 19.27 -10.68
C ARG A 207 -7.10 20.00 -9.99
N ALA A 208 -8.33 19.50 -10.14
CA ALA A 208 -9.50 20.06 -9.47
C ALA A 208 -9.36 19.99 -7.94
N ALA A 209 -8.83 18.89 -7.40
CA ALA A 209 -8.60 18.73 -5.98
C ALA A 209 -7.50 19.66 -5.42
N LEU A 210 -6.47 19.99 -6.20
CA LEU A 210 -5.48 21.01 -5.83
C LEU A 210 -6.08 22.43 -5.89
N ASP A 211 -6.94 22.71 -6.88
CA ASP A 211 -7.55 24.03 -7.07
C ASP A 211 -8.60 24.34 -6.00
N ASP A 212 -9.33 23.32 -5.54
CA ASP A 212 -10.28 23.42 -4.43
C ASP A 212 -10.13 22.22 -3.48
N PRO A 213 -9.26 22.34 -2.46
CA PRO A 213 -9.05 21.31 -1.44
C PRO A 213 -10.30 20.97 -0.62
N THR A 214 -11.35 21.80 -0.67
CA THR A 214 -12.59 21.56 0.09
C THR A 214 -13.53 20.56 -0.59
N LEU A 215 -13.33 20.28 -1.88
CA LEU A 215 -14.11 19.31 -2.65
C LEU A 215 -13.91 17.86 -2.18
N VAL A 216 -12.82 17.58 -1.48
CA VAL A 216 -12.51 16.24 -0.99
C VAL A 216 -12.29 16.30 0.52
N GLN A 217 -13.35 16.05 1.30
CA GLN A 217 -13.20 15.80 2.72
C GLN A 217 -12.98 14.31 2.94
N PRO A 218 -11.78 13.86 3.33
CA PRO A 218 -11.56 12.46 3.63
C PRO A 218 -12.06 12.18 5.04
N GLU A 219 -12.94 11.19 5.17
CA GLU A 219 -13.04 10.43 6.42
C GLU A 219 -11.65 9.85 6.72
N LYS A 220 -11.04 10.26 7.83
CA LYS A 220 -9.74 9.73 8.26
C LYS A 220 -9.96 8.30 8.76
N LYS A 221 -9.94 7.34 7.84
CA LYS A 221 -9.97 5.91 8.18
C LYS A 221 -8.74 5.58 9.02
N SER A 222 -8.97 4.85 10.10
CA SER A 222 -7.89 4.23 10.87
C SER A 222 -7.10 3.25 10.00
N LEU A 223 -5.85 2.96 10.38
CA LEU A 223 -5.01 1.99 9.67
C LEU A 223 -5.70 0.61 9.60
N ASP A 224 -6.39 0.20 10.66
CA ASP A 224 -7.13 -1.07 10.70
C ASP A 224 -8.30 -1.09 9.71
N GLU A 225 -9.02 0.02 9.56
CA GLU A 225 -10.10 0.13 8.55
C GLU A 225 -9.53 0.07 7.13
N GLU A 226 -8.37 0.68 6.88
CA GLU A 226 -7.70 0.61 5.59
C GLU A 226 -7.19 -0.81 5.30
N ILE A 227 -6.53 -1.46 6.26
CA ILE A 227 -6.10 -2.86 6.16
C ILE A 227 -7.29 -3.75 5.84
N ARG A 228 -8.38 -3.62 6.60
CA ARG A 228 -9.61 -4.39 6.38
C ARG A 228 -10.15 -4.16 4.98
N ALA A 229 -10.25 -2.91 4.53
CA ALA A 229 -10.71 -2.59 3.19
C ALA A 229 -9.85 -3.24 2.11
N LEU A 230 -8.51 -3.19 2.24
CA LEU A 230 -7.58 -3.84 1.32
C LEU A 230 -7.78 -5.37 1.31
N LEU A 231 -7.75 -6.01 2.49
CA LEU A 231 -7.89 -7.46 2.63
C LEU A 231 -9.27 -7.96 2.15
N MET A 232 -10.33 -7.16 2.27
CA MET A 232 -11.64 -7.49 1.71
C MET A 232 -11.63 -7.57 0.18
N THR A 233 -10.73 -6.85 -0.51
CA THR A 233 -10.65 -6.84 -1.98
C THR A 233 -9.75 -7.93 -2.60
N VAL A 234 -8.95 -8.63 -1.79
CA VAL A 234 -8.00 -9.67 -2.25
C VAL A 234 -8.35 -11.04 -1.71
N SER A 235 -7.92 -12.12 -2.35
CA SER A 235 -8.18 -13.49 -1.86
C SER A 235 -7.12 -13.96 -0.85
N ALA A 236 -7.43 -14.99 -0.05
CA ALA A 236 -6.46 -15.66 0.80
C ALA A 236 -5.25 -16.18 -0.02
N PRO A 237 -5.41 -16.80 -1.20
CA PRO A 237 -4.30 -17.11 -2.11
C PRO A 237 -3.40 -15.91 -2.45
N ASN A 238 -3.99 -14.76 -2.81
CA ASN A 238 -3.19 -13.55 -3.11
C ASN A 238 -2.34 -13.13 -1.90
N VAL A 239 -2.86 -13.27 -0.68
CA VAL A 239 -2.11 -13.02 0.56
C VAL A 239 -1.00 -14.05 0.75
N THR A 240 -1.25 -15.34 0.51
CA THR A 240 -0.19 -16.36 0.61
C THR A 240 0.95 -16.08 -0.37
N ASP A 241 0.65 -15.69 -1.61
CA ASP A 241 1.65 -15.36 -2.62
C ASP A 241 2.45 -14.12 -2.23
N ALA A 242 1.78 -13.08 -1.70
CA ALA A 242 2.44 -11.90 -1.14
C ALA A 242 3.36 -12.22 0.04
N MET A 243 3.07 -13.29 0.78
CA MET A 243 3.87 -13.81 1.90
C MET A 243 4.87 -14.91 1.49
N HIS A 244 5.07 -15.15 0.20
CA HIS A 244 5.93 -16.22 -0.33
C HIS A 244 5.52 -17.63 0.11
N ARG A 245 4.23 -17.94 -0.02
CA ARG A 245 3.61 -19.26 0.28
C ARG A 245 3.69 -19.62 1.77
N LYS A 246 3.43 -18.64 2.65
CA LYS A 246 3.41 -18.79 4.11
C LYS A 246 2.09 -18.31 4.71
N GLY A 247 1.85 -18.62 5.98
CA GLY A 247 0.70 -18.15 6.76
C GLY A 247 -0.56 -19.00 6.61
N ALA A 248 -0.63 -19.90 5.62
CA ALA A 248 -1.79 -20.77 5.43
C ALA A 248 -1.95 -21.78 6.59
N MET A 249 -3.17 -21.89 7.11
CA MET A 249 -3.58 -22.83 8.14
C MET A 249 -4.09 -24.14 7.51
N ASN A 250 -3.75 -25.27 8.10
CA ASN A 250 -3.99 -26.59 7.52
C ASN A 250 -5.32 -27.22 7.95
N GLY A 251 -6.02 -27.86 7.00
CA GLY A 251 -7.13 -28.77 7.26
C GLY A 251 -8.40 -28.10 7.81
N LEU A 252 -8.57 -26.80 7.52
CA LEU A 252 -9.78 -26.05 7.80
C LEU A 252 -10.63 -25.99 6.54
N VAL A 253 -11.93 -26.16 6.69
CA VAL A 253 -12.92 -25.98 5.62
C VAL A 253 -13.98 -24.95 6.05
N PRO A 254 -14.45 -24.09 5.13
CA PRO A 254 -15.60 -23.24 5.41
C PRO A 254 -16.85 -24.10 5.60
N LEU A 255 -17.62 -23.81 6.65
CA LEU A 255 -18.91 -24.47 6.87
C LEU A 255 -19.99 -23.98 5.90
N THR A 256 -19.86 -22.73 5.49
CA THR A 256 -20.80 -21.98 4.66
C THR A 256 -20.08 -21.52 3.40
N GLY A 257 -20.69 -21.69 2.23
CA GLY A 257 -20.14 -21.15 0.98
C GLY A 257 -20.41 -19.65 0.81
N GLY A 258 -19.60 -18.97 0.02
CA GLY A 258 -19.72 -17.54 -0.30
C GLY A 258 -19.37 -16.60 0.84
N VAL A 259 -18.66 -17.09 1.87
CA VAL A 259 -18.32 -16.31 3.06
C VAL A 259 -16.86 -15.86 3.06
N LYS A 260 -16.61 -14.73 3.73
CA LYS A 260 -15.27 -14.20 3.95
C LYS A 260 -15.18 -13.60 5.34
N ALA A 261 -14.09 -13.90 6.04
CA ALA A 261 -13.76 -13.25 7.31
C ALA A 261 -12.41 -12.54 7.18
N VAL A 262 -12.35 -11.32 7.71
CA VAL A 262 -11.13 -10.53 7.78
C VAL A 262 -11.11 -9.82 9.12
N GLY A 263 -10.00 -9.85 9.84
CA GLY A 263 -9.88 -9.07 11.08
C GLY A 263 -8.73 -9.49 11.97
N PRO A 264 -8.42 -8.70 13.01
CA PRO A 264 -7.42 -9.06 14.01
C PRO A 264 -7.90 -10.27 14.83
N ALA A 265 -6.96 -11.13 15.20
CA ALA A 265 -7.21 -12.37 15.91
C ALA A 265 -7.41 -12.10 17.40
N VAL A 266 -8.54 -12.56 17.94
CA VAL A 266 -8.69 -12.88 19.36
C VAL A 266 -8.41 -14.36 19.50
N THR A 267 -7.33 -14.72 20.17
CA THR A 267 -6.88 -16.11 20.28
C THR A 267 -7.45 -16.78 21.52
N VAL A 268 -7.79 -18.06 21.40
CA VAL A 268 -8.28 -18.88 22.50
C VAL A 268 -7.55 -20.21 22.47
N GLN A 269 -6.78 -20.50 23.52
CA GLN A 269 -6.37 -21.85 23.84
C GLN A 269 -7.44 -22.46 24.73
N THR A 270 -8.08 -23.54 24.28
CA THR A 270 -8.96 -24.34 25.16
C THR A 270 -8.39 -25.74 25.34
N PHE A 271 -8.89 -26.47 26.33
CA PHE A 271 -8.65 -27.91 26.43
C PHE A 271 -9.68 -28.64 25.58
N GLY A 272 -9.30 -29.79 25.04
CA GLY A 272 -10.17 -30.60 24.19
C GLY A 272 -11.61 -30.76 24.68
N GLY A 273 -12.56 -30.13 23.98
CA GLY A 273 -13.99 -30.17 24.26
C GLY A 273 -14.49 -29.14 25.29
N ASP A 274 -13.61 -28.34 25.89
CA ASP A 274 -14.03 -27.26 26.79
C ASP A 274 -14.52 -26.05 26.00
N TRP A 275 -15.81 -25.74 26.13
CA TRP A 275 -16.44 -24.62 25.41
C TRP A 275 -16.49 -23.32 26.22
N ALA A 276 -16.10 -23.34 27.50
CA ALA A 276 -16.23 -22.15 28.36
C ALA A 276 -15.38 -20.97 27.87
N LYS A 277 -14.08 -21.18 27.62
CA LYS A 277 -13.17 -20.13 27.12
C LYS A 277 -13.53 -19.61 25.72
N PRO A 278 -13.88 -20.49 24.76
CA PRO A 278 -14.43 -20.04 23.48
C PRO A 278 -15.62 -19.09 23.61
N VAL A 279 -16.60 -19.43 24.45
CA VAL A 279 -17.80 -18.59 24.64
C VAL A 279 -17.47 -17.30 25.40
N GLU A 280 -16.65 -17.36 26.46
CA GLU A 280 -16.18 -16.19 27.22
C GLU A 280 -15.43 -15.19 26.33
N ALA A 281 -14.68 -15.67 25.34
CA ALA A 281 -13.92 -14.81 24.43
C ALA A 281 -14.80 -13.91 23.55
N ILE A 282 -16.08 -14.26 23.35
CA ILE A 282 -17.03 -13.42 22.60
C ILE A 282 -17.18 -12.06 23.26
N ASP A 283 -17.20 -11.99 24.59
CA ASP A 283 -17.36 -10.76 25.37
C ASP A 283 -16.12 -9.85 25.29
N LEU A 284 -14.97 -10.40 24.88
CA LEU A 284 -13.71 -9.68 24.75
C LEU A 284 -13.44 -9.20 23.32
N CYS A 285 -14.22 -9.69 22.35
CA CYS A 285 -14.08 -9.30 20.95
C CYS A 285 -14.67 -7.91 20.70
N ARG A 286 -14.08 -7.21 19.74
CA ARG A 286 -14.63 -5.99 19.15
C ARG A 286 -15.29 -6.31 17.81
N PRO A 287 -16.21 -5.46 17.33
CA PRO A 287 -16.75 -5.59 15.98
C PRO A 287 -15.63 -5.65 14.93
N GLY A 288 -15.67 -6.69 14.11
CA GLY A 288 -14.70 -6.97 13.07
C GLY A 288 -13.58 -7.94 13.47
N ASP A 289 -13.41 -8.31 14.74
CA ASP A 289 -12.40 -9.28 15.15
C ASP A 289 -12.68 -10.67 14.55
N VAL A 290 -11.65 -11.51 14.47
CA VAL A 290 -11.78 -12.92 14.11
C VAL A 290 -11.37 -13.77 15.31
N LEU A 291 -12.27 -14.63 15.76
CA LEU A 291 -12.00 -15.51 16.89
C LEU A 291 -11.24 -16.76 16.41
N VAL A 292 -10.06 -17.03 16.96
CA VAL A 292 -9.20 -18.15 16.57
C VAL A 292 -9.03 -19.10 17.75
N ILE A 293 -9.65 -20.27 17.65
CA ILE A 293 -9.77 -21.25 18.74
C ILE A 293 -8.88 -22.45 18.46
N ASN A 294 -7.91 -22.72 19.33
CA ASN A 294 -7.21 -23.99 19.36
C ASN A 294 -7.92 -24.96 20.31
N ASN A 295 -8.45 -26.07 19.76
CA ASN A 295 -9.09 -27.16 20.50
C ASN A 295 -8.27 -28.46 20.36
N ASP A 296 -6.94 -28.33 20.30
CA ASP A 296 -5.95 -29.40 20.15
C ASP A 296 -6.21 -30.29 18.92
N GLY A 297 -6.83 -29.74 17.87
CA GLY A 297 -7.18 -30.47 16.65
C GLY A 297 -8.22 -31.57 16.84
N ARG A 298 -8.93 -31.61 17.98
CA ARG A 298 -9.91 -32.66 18.25
C ARG A 298 -11.09 -32.60 17.32
N THR A 299 -11.43 -33.75 16.74
CA THR A 299 -12.48 -33.89 15.72
C THR A 299 -13.64 -34.76 16.16
N GLU A 300 -13.64 -35.22 17.42
CA GLU A 300 -14.67 -36.06 18.02
C GLU A 300 -15.64 -35.28 18.94
N ILE A 301 -15.28 -34.04 19.30
CA ILE A 301 -16.00 -33.20 20.26
C ILE A 301 -15.91 -31.72 19.88
N ALA A 302 -17.05 -31.02 19.86
CA ALA A 302 -17.15 -29.63 19.46
C ALA A 302 -17.15 -28.69 20.69
N PRO A 303 -16.30 -27.64 20.71
CA PRO A 303 -16.36 -26.56 21.69
C PRO A 303 -17.25 -25.39 21.22
N TRP A 304 -17.92 -25.52 20.06
CA TRP A 304 -18.69 -24.45 19.42
C TRP A 304 -19.93 -24.98 18.69
N GLY A 305 -21.00 -24.17 18.66
CA GLY A 305 -22.28 -24.49 18.03
C GLY A 305 -23.12 -23.26 17.69
N GLU A 306 -24.42 -23.47 17.50
CA GLU A 306 -25.38 -22.46 16.99
C GLU A 306 -25.51 -21.25 17.91
N LEU A 307 -25.78 -21.44 19.21
CA LEU A 307 -25.92 -20.35 20.18
C LEU A 307 -24.67 -19.45 20.27
N ALA A 308 -23.48 -20.05 20.27
CA ALA A 308 -22.22 -19.30 20.30
C ALA A 308 -22.04 -18.49 18.99
N THR A 309 -22.43 -19.07 17.86
CA THR A 309 -22.43 -18.39 16.55
C THR A 309 -23.38 -17.20 16.52
N HIS A 310 -24.59 -17.34 17.08
CA HIS A 310 -25.53 -16.23 17.22
C HIS A 310 -24.95 -15.10 18.07
N SER A 311 -24.32 -15.43 19.20
CA SER A 311 -23.69 -14.43 20.07
C SER A 311 -22.54 -13.71 19.36
N ALA A 312 -21.67 -14.46 18.67
CA ALA A 312 -20.57 -13.90 17.89
C ALA A 312 -21.05 -12.95 16.77
N LYS A 313 -22.10 -13.34 16.04
CA LYS A 313 -22.73 -12.50 15.01
C LYS A 313 -23.31 -11.22 15.60
N ASN A 314 -23.95 -11.29 16.77
CA ASN A 314 -24.51 -10.10 17.45
C ASN A 314 -23.43 -9.13 17.91
N GLN A 315 -22.26 -9.63 18.35
CA GLN A 315 -21.11 -8.80 18.70
C GLN A 315 -20.36 -8.24 17.48
N GLY A 316 -20.78 -8.59 16.26
CA GLY A 316 -20.15 -8.13 15.03
C GLY A 316 -18.78 -8.78 14.77
N ILE A 317 -18.49 -9.94 15.37
CA ILE A 317 -17.28 -10.73 15.07
C ILE A 317 -17.33 -11.12 13.59
N SER A 318 -16.23 -10.92 12.87
CA SER A 318 -16.16 -11.13 11.41
C SER A 318 -16.14 -12.60 11.02
N GLY A 319 -15.74 -13.50 11.93
CA GLY A 319 -15.72 -14.94 11.69
C GLY A 319 -15.06 -15.71 12.82
N VAL A 320 -15.16 -17.03 12.75
CA VAL A 320 -14.60 -17.95 13.75
C VAL A 320 -13.78 -19.03 13.05
N VAL A 321 -12.58 -19.29 13.57
CA VAL A 321 -11.65 -20.32 13.11
C VAL A 321 -11.41 -21.30 14.25
N ILE A 322 -11.59 -22.61 14.00
CA ILE A 322 -11.52 -23.65 15.03
C ILE A 322 -10.57 -24.75 14.58
N ASP A 323 -9.43 -24.90 15.27
CA ASP A 323 -8.59 -26.10 15.19
C ASP A 323 -9.25 -27.26 15.94
N GLY A 324 -10.35 -27.74 15.37
CA GLY A 324 -11.20 -28.78 15.96
C GLY A 324 -12.56 -28.88 15.27
N ALA A 325 -13.53 -29.49 15.94
CA ALA A 325 -14.87 -29.70 15.39
C ALA A 325 -15.87 -28.60 15.77
N VAL A 326 -16.98 -28.55 15.04
CA VAL A 326 -18.15 -27.71 15.31
C VAL A 326 -19.42 -28.54 15.21
N ARG A 327 -20.50 -28.12 15.87
CA ARG A 327 -21.83 -28.75 15.81
C ARG A 327 -22.91 -27.77 15.36
N ASP A 328 -24.15 -28.24 15.24
CA ASP A 328 -25.32 -27.42 14.87
C ASP A 328 -25.17 -26.74 13.48
N VAL A 329 -24.67 -27.53 12.52
CA VAL A 329 -24.15 -27.05 11.23
C VAL A 329 -25.25 -26.52 10.30
N ASP A 330 -26.44 -27.12 10.36
CA ASP A 330 -27.61 -26.68 9.62
C ASP A 330 -28.04 -25.26 9.98
N ASP A 331 -28.12 -24.95 11.28
CA ASP A 331 -28.44 -23.61 11.76
C ASP A 331 -27.33 -22.60 11.39
N ILE A 332 -26.05 -22.97 11.59
CA ILE A 332 -24.91 -22.11 11.25
C ILE A 332 -24.89 -21.78 9.76
N ARG A 333 -25.19 -22.74 8.88
CA ARG A 333 -25.31 -22.51 7.43
C ARG A 333 -26.47 -21.59 7.10
N ALA A 334 -27.61 -21.73 7.78
CA ALA A 334 -28.76 -20.85 7.58
C ALA A 334 -28.43 -19.39 7.96
N MET A 335 -27.55 -19.17 8.95
CA MET A 335 -27.10 -17.84 9.34
C MET A 335 -26.16 -17.15 8.33
N GLN A 336 -25.62 -17.90 7.37
CA GLN A 336 -24.59 -17.47 6.42
C GLN A 336 -23.37 -16.85 7.11
N TYR A 337 -22.94 -17.44 8.23
CA TYR A 337 -21.85 -16.91 9.04
C TYR A 337 -20.48 -17.52 8.64
N PRO A 338 -19.39 -16.72 8.58
CA PRO A 338 -18.05 -17.23 8.30
C PRO A 338 -17.51 -18.07 9.47
N LEU A 339 -17.54 -19.39 9.33
CA LEU A 339 -17.00 -20.34 10.31
C LEU A 339 -16.15 -21.39 9.61
N PHE A 340 -14.91 -21.55 10.07
CA PHE A 340 -13.93 -22.48 9.52
C PHE A 340 -13.54 -23.48 10.61
N ALA A 341 -13.70 -24.77 10.32
CA ALA A 341 -13.41 -25.84 11.28
C ALA A 341 -12.80 -27.05 10.55
N ARG A 342 -12.23 -28.00 11.32
CA ARG A 342 -11.71 -29.26 10.75
C ARG A 342 -12.80 -30.28 10.46
N ALA A 343 -13.83 -30.32 11.29
CA ALA A 343 -14.83 -31.36 11.27
C ALA A 343 -16.19 -30.87 11.78
N CYS A 344 -17.24 -31.61 11.43
CA CYS A 344 -18.59 -31.41 11.93
C CYS A 344 -18.98 -32.64 12.75
N VAL A 345 -19.40 -32.45 14.01
CA VAL A 345 -19.80 -33.56 14.90
C VAL A 345 -21.03 -33.21 15.72
N PRO A 346 -21.80 -34.20 16.20
CA PRO A 346 -22.94 -33.95 17.07
C PRO A 346 -22.55 -33.76 18.55
N ASN A 347 -21.41 -34.32 18.97
CA ASN A 347 -21.00 -34.31 20.37
C ASN A 347 -20.54 -32.91 20.80
N ALA A 348 -21.19 -32.32 21.79
CA ALA A 348 -20.61 -31.20 22.53
C ALA A 348 -19.69 -31.68 23.63
N GLY A 349 -18.76 -30.84 24.03
CA GLY A 349 -18.05 -31.03 25.28
C GLY A 349 -18.66 -30.28 26.47
N GLU A 350 -17.84 -29.99 27.47
CA GLU A 350 -18.26 -29.58 28.81
C GLU A 350 -17.61 -28.24 29.16
N ALA A 351 -18.35 -27.30 29.76
CA ALA A 351 -17.77 -26.05 30.25
C ALA A 351 -16.97 -26.30 31.52
N LYS A 352 -15.64 -26.37 31.40
CA LYS A 352 -14.72 -26.53 32.53
C LYS A 352 -13.98 -25.24 32.89
N GLY A 353 -13.86 -24.32 31.93
CA GLY A 353 -13.21 -23.02 32.14
C GLY A 353 -11.69 -23.06 32.04
N PHE A 354 -11.11 -24.17 31.56
CA PHE A 354 -9.67 -24.31 31.40
C PHE A 354 -9.19 -23.72 30.07
N GLY A 355 -8.03 -23.08 30.10
CA GLY A 355 -7.42 -22.46 28.93
C GLY A 355 -7.16 -20.97 29.12
N GLU A 356 -6.81 -20.31 28.03
CA GLU A 356 -6.37 -18.91 28.02
C GLU A 356 -6.97 -18.17 26.82
N ILE A 357 -7.32 -16.90 27.03
CA ILE A 357 -7.77 -15.99 25.97
C ILE A 357 -6.69 -14.92 25.81
N ASN A 358 -6.39 -14.51 24.58
CA ASN A 358 -5.32 -13.60 24.23
C ASN A 358 -3.90 -14.09 24.61
N ALA A 359 -3.67 -15.40 24.51
CA ALA A 359 -2.34 -16.01 24.54
C ALA A 359 -1.85 -16.33 23.12
N GLU A 360 -0.53 -16.47 22.92
CA GLU A 360 0.01 -17.02 21.68
C GLU A 360 -0.33 -18.52 21.59
N ILE A 361 -0.91 -18.94 20.47
CA ILE A 361 -1.39 -20.32 20.27
C ILE A 361 -0.83 -20.93 18.99
N ALA A 362 -0.61 -22.24 19.02
CA ALA A 362 -0.35 -23.04 17.82
C ALA A 362 -1.69 -23.57 17.28
N CYS A 363 -2.16 -23.01 16.16
CA CYS A 363 -3.47 -23.31 15.58
C CYS A 363 -3.29 -23.72 14.12
N CYS A 364 -3.71 -24.92 13.78
CA CYS A 364 -3.68 -25.51 12.44
C CYS A 364 -2.31 -25.45 11.74
N GLY A 365 -1.23 -25.64 12.50
CA GLY A 365 0.14 -25.62 11.98
C GLY A 365 0.74 -24.21 11.81
N GLN A 366 0.08 -23.17 12.33
CA GLN A 366 0.60 -21.81 12.40
C GLN A 366 0.67 -21.31 13.85
N GLN A 367 1.62 -20.43 14.14
CA GLN A 367 1.58 -19.64 15.37
C GLN A 367 0.68 -18.42 15.15
N VAL A 368 -0.21 -18.16 16.10
CA VAL A 368 -1.14 -17.03 16.06
C VAL A 368 -1.02 -16.25 17.35
N ARG A 369 -0.65 -14.96 17.25
CA ARG A 369 -0.59 -14.05 18.39
C ARG A 369 -1.86 -13.18 18.42
N PRO A 370 -2.27 -12.71 19.61
CA PRO A 370 -3.34 -11.72 19.71
C PRO A 370 -3.04 -10.49 18.85
N GLY A 371 -4.01 -10.13 18.01
CA GLY A 371 -3.93 -9.01 17.08
C GLY A 371 -3.27 -9.32 15.73
N ASP A 372 -2.70 -10.51 15.50
CA ASP A 372 -2.34 -10.95 14.14
C ASP A 372 -3.60 -10.96 13.27
N TRP A 373 -3.50 -10.61 11.99
CA TRP A 373 -4.66 -10.53 11.12
C TRP A 373 -4.98 -11.86 10.47
N ILE A 374 -6.26 -12.19 10.43
CA ILE A 374 -6.79 -13.35 9.74
C ILE A 374 -7.49 -12.90 8.47
N ILE A 375 -7.22 -13.58 7.37
CA ILE A 375 -8.07 -13.60 6.18
C ILE A 375 -8.52 -15.04 5.95
N ALA A 376 -9.81 -15.22 5.75
CA ALA A 376 -10.40 -16.52 5.49
C ALA A 376 -11.45 -16.42 4.38
N ASP A 377 -11.34 -17.31 3.40
CA ASP A 377 -12.29 -17.46 2.30
C ASP A 377 -12.43 -18.94 1.90
N GLU A 378 -13.08 -19.21 0.77
CA GLU A 378 -13.27 -20.56 0.22
C GLU A 378 -11.99 -21.42 0.12
N SER A 379 -10.84 -20.79 -0.06
CA SER A 379 -9.56 -21.49 -0.20
C SER A 379 -8.95 -21.90 1.14
N GLY A 380 -9.45 -21.35 2.25
CA GLY A 380 -8.97 -21.62 3.60
C GLY A 380 -8.67 -20.36 4.40
N VAL A 381 -7.79 -20.50 5.39
CA VAL A 381 -7.47 -19.45 6.36
C VAL A 381 -5.98 -19.13 6.33
N VAL A 382 -5.63 -17.85 6.39
CA VAL A 382 -4.26 -17.36 6.41
C VAL A 382 -4.08 -16.40 7.59
N VAL A 383 -3.02 -16.62 8.38
CA VAL A 383 -2.57 -15.70 9.42
C VAL A 383 -1.49 -14.75 8.88
N ILE A 384 -1.61 -13.48 9.24
CA ILE A 384 -0.74 -12.38 8.83
C ILE A 384 -0.19 -11.74 10.11
N PRO A 385 1.14 -11.70 10.32
CA PRO A 385 1.71 -11.02 11.48
C PRO A 385 1.29 -9.55 11.54
N LYS A 386 0.81 -9.09 12.70
CA LYS A 386 0.25 -7.73 12.88
C LYS A 386 1.20 -6.61 12.43
N GLU A 387 2.50 -6.77 12.68
CA GLU A 387 3.52 -5.78 12.36
C GLU A 387 3.73 -5.59 10.85
N ARG A 388 3.29 -6.56 10.04
CA ARG A 388 3.47 -6.57 8.58
C ARG A 388 2.16 -6.58 7.82
N THR A 389 1.03 -6.42 8.51
CA THR A 389 -0.28 -6.64 7.88
C THR A 389 -0.55 -5.64 6.77
N TYR A 390 -0.25 -4.36 6.99
CA TYR A 390 -0.45 -3.33 5.97
C TYR A 390 0.42 -3.56 4.73
N GLU A 391 1.71 -3.87 4.92
CA GLU A 391 2.66 -4.25 3.85
C GLU A 391 2.13 -5.43 3.02
N ILE A 392 1.70 -6.49 3.71
CA ILE A 392 1.21 -7.72 3.07
C ILE A 392 -0.10 -7.48 2.34
N ALA A 393 -1.04 -6.71 2.91
CA ALA A 393 -2.30 -6.37 2.28
C ALA A 393 -2.09 -5.57 0.98
N ARG A 394 -1.16 -4.60 0.99
CA ARG A 394 -0.77 -3.84 -0.21
C ARG A 394 -0.11 -4.72 -1.27
N ARG A 395 0.80 -5.62 -0.87
CA ARG A 395 1.43 -6.57 -1.80
C ARG A 395 0.43 -7.55 -2.40
N ALA A 396 -0.52 -8.05 -1.60
CA ALA A 396 -1.58 -8.93 -2.07
C ALA A 396 -2.47 -8.22 -3.12
N LEU A 397 -2.69 -6.92 -2.97
CA LEU A 397 -3.40 -6.12 -3.98
C LEU A 397 -2.60 -6.03 -5.29
N GLU A 398 -1.28 -5.89 -5.24
CA GLU A 398 -0.43 -5.90 -6.44
C GLU A 398 -0.42 -7.29 -7.12
N VAL A 399 -0.41 -8.38 -6.34
CA VAL A 399 -0.58 -9.75 -6.86
C VAL A 399 -1.91 -9.85 -7.63
N LYS A 400 -3.01 -9.39 -7.00
CA LYS A 400 -4.33 -9.38 -7.64
C LYS A 400 -4.33 -8.57 -8.95
N LYS A 401 -3.73 -7.38 -8.97
CA LYS A 401 -3.67 -6.55 -10.19
C LYS A 401 -2.90 -7.24 -11.32
N MET A 402 -1.81 -7.92 -10.99
CA MET A 402 -1.04 -8.71 -11.95
C MET A 402 -1.87 -9.88 -12.48
N GLU A 403 -2.56 -10.61 -11.60
CA GLU A 403 -3.47 -11.69 -12.00
C GLU A 403 -4.63 -11.20 -12.86
N ASP A 404 -5.22 -10.05 -12.55
CA ASP A 404 -6.30 -9.44 -13.34
C ASP A 404 -5.81 -9.13 -14.75
N ARG A 405 -4.59 -8.59 -14.90
CA ARG A 405 -3.96 -8.37 -16.22
C ARG A 405 -3.74 -9.69 -16.97
N VAL A 406 -3.22 -10.71 -16.29
CA VAL A 406 -3.01 -12.04 -16.89
C VAL A 406 -4.35 -12.65 -17.31
N ARG A 407 -5.41 -12.47 -16.52
CA ARG A 407 -6.77 -12.94 -16.81
C ARG A 407 -7.33 -12.28 -18.06
N GLU A 408 -7.18 -10.96 -18.20
CA GLU A 408 -7.61 -10.24 -19.42
C GLU A 408 -6.94 -10.81 -20.67
N GLU A 409 -5.65 -11.15 -20.62
CA GLU A 409 -4.94 -11.77 -21.74
C GLU A 409 -5.42 -13.21 -22.03
N ILE A 410 -5.77 -13.97 -20.99
CA ILE A 410 -6.35 -15.31 -21.14
C ILE A 410 -7.74 -15.25 -21.77
N GLU A 411 -8.59 -14.32 -21.33
CA GLU A 411 -9.91 -14.10 -21.90
C GLU A 411 -9.85 -13.66 -23.37
N ARG A 412 -8.76 -13.00 -23.78
CA ARG A 412 -8.45 -12.66 -25.19
C ARG A 412 -7.95 -13.84 -26.02
N GLY A 413 -7.81 -15.03 -25.43
CA GLY A 413 -7.47 -16.27 -26.11
C GLY A 413 -6.03 -16.76 -25.93
N SER A 414 -5.21 -16.07 -25.13
CA SER A 414 -3.87 -16.57 -24.78
C SER A 414 -3.98 -17.70 -23.74
N THR A 415 -3.09 -18.69 -23.80
CA THR A 415 -2.96 -19.67 -22.71
C THR A 415 -2.11 -19.09 -21.58
N LEU A 416 -2.33 -19.54 -20.34
CA LEU A 416 -1.53 -19.11 -19.19
C LEU A 416 -0.02 -19.33 -19.41
N ALA A 417 0.35 -20.46 -20.03
CA ALA A 417 1.75 -20.78 -20.33
C ALA A 417 2.40 -19.79 -21.31
N GLN A 418 1.63 -19.25 -22.27
CA GLN A 418 2.10 -18.23 -23.19
C GLN A 418 2.28 -16.89 -22.49
N VAL A 419 1.29 -16.46 -21.69
CA VAL A 419 1.34 -15.17 -20.98
C VAL A 419 2.49 -15.13 -19.98
N GLN A 420 2.75 -16.26 -19.30
CA GLN A 420 3.85 -16.41 -18.35
C GLN A 420 5.17 -16.84 -19.00
N GLU A 421 5.20 -16.98 -20.33
CA GLU A 421 6.37 -17.39 -21.11
C GLU A 421 7.09 -18.65 -20.58
N LEU A 422 6.34 -19.63 -20.06
CA LEU A 422 6.92 -20.80 -19.35
C LEU A 422 7.90 -21.61 -20.23
N TYR A 423 7.69 -21.60 -21.55
CA TYR A 423 8.54 -22.29 -22.52
C TYR A 423 9.92 -21.64 -22.74
N LYS A 424 10.17 -20.42 -22.23
CA LYS A 424 11.52 -19.82 -22.29
C LYS A 424 12.54 -20.54 -21.39
N TRP A 425 12.06 -21.34 -20.43
CA TRP A 425 12.89 -22.08 -19.47
C TRP A 425 13.10 -23.55 -19.83
N GLU A 426 12.48 -24.02 -20.92
CA GLU A 426 12.80 -25.33 -21.48
C GLU A 426 14.20 -25.28 -22.09
N LYS A 427 15.16 -25.96 -21.45
CA LYS A 427 16.47 -26.21 -22.08
C LYS A 427 16.22 -27.04 -23.34
N ARG A 428 16.51 -26.45 -24.50
CA ARG A 428 16.55 -27.15 -25.80
C ARG A 428 17.73 -28.09 -25.89
#